data_AF-A0A5C8A4T2-F1
#
_entry.id   AF-A0A5C8A4T2-F1
#
_cell.length_a   1.000
_cell.length_b   1.000
_cell.length_c   1.000
_cell.angle_alpha   90.00
_cell.angle_beta   90.00
_cell.angle_gamma   90.00
#
_symmetry.space_group_name_H-M   'P 1'
#
loop_
_entity.id
_entity.type
_entity.pdbx_description
1 polymer ?
#
loop_
_entity_poly.entity_id
_entity_poly.type
_entity_poly.pdbx_seq_one_letter_code
_entity_poly.pdbx_strand_id
1 'polypeptide(L)'
;MTHAAIADLREAARRRLPHFLFEYIDGGSYDEVTLRRNVEDLSGIALRQRVLRNVAGIDLSASLFGREWSLPVALAPIGLAGMNARRGECQAVRAADRAGVPFTLSTVSACPIAEVAAAARNPFW
;
A
#
# COMPACT_ATOMS: atom_id res chain seq x y z
N MET A 1 4.95 -18.07 -10.80
CA MET A 1 4.07 -18.28 -9.64
C MET A 1 3.06 -17.14 -9.66
N THR A 2 1.75 -17.43 -9.69
CA THR A 2 0.73 -16.39 -9.67
C THR A 2 0.49 -15.96 -8.23
N HIS A 3 0.52 -14.66 -7.95
CA HIS A 3 0.18 -14.11 -6.64
C HIS A 3 -1.34 -13.90 -6.56
N ALA A 4 -2.00 -14.49 -5.57
CA ALA A 4 -3.44 -14.44 -5.40
C ALA A 4 -3.85 -13.58 -4.19
N ALA A 5 -2.97 -13.42 -3.21
CA ALA A 5 -3.19 -12.61 -2.02
C ALA A 5 -1.97 -11.74 -1.68
N ILE A 6 -2.18 -10.72 -0.84
CA ILE A 6 -1.11 -9.85 -0.34
C ILE A 6 -0.04 -10.64 0.43
N ALA A 7 -0.44 -11.71 1.13
CA ALA A 7 0.50 -12.62 1.81
C ALA A 7 1.51 -13.27 0.85
N ASP A 8 1.10 -13.55 -0.40
CA ASP A 8 2.01 -14.10 -1.42
C ASP A 8 3.07 -13.07 -1.84
N LEU A 9 2.72 -11.78 -1.83
CA LEU A 9 3.67 -10.69 -2.12
C LEU A 9 4.67 -10.51 -0.99
N ARG A 10 4.24 -10.63 0.28
CA ARG A 10 5.14 -10.65 1.44
C ARG A 10 6.14 -11.80 1.33
N GLU A 11 5.67 -13.00 1.02
CA GLU A 11 6.53 -14.16 0.86
C GLU A 11 7.49 -14.03 -0.35
N ALA A 12 7.03 -13.45 -1.45
CA ALA A 12 7.89 -13.13 -2.59
C ALA A 12 8.97 -12.11 -2.23
N ALA A 13 8.64 -11.10 -1.43
CA ALA A 13 9.62 -10.14 -0.92
C ALA A 13 10.64 -10.81 0.00
N ARG A 14 10.20 -11.67 0.93
CA ARG A 14 11.08 -12.44 1.83
C ARG A 14 12.10 -13.29 1.10
N ARG A 15 11.71 -13.92 -0.02
CA ARG A 15 12.61 -14.75 -0.84
C ARG A 15 13.58 -13.93 -1.70
N ARG A 16 13.26 -12.68 -2.01
CA ARG A 16 14.03 -11.84 -2.93
C ARG A 16 14.99 -10.88 -2.21
N LEU A 17 14.58 -10.35 -1.07
CA LEU A 17 15.34 -9.34 -0.34
C LEU A 17 16.44 -9.99 0.51
N PRO A 18 17.61 -9.33 0.66
CA PRO A 18 18.49 -9.60 1.78
C PRO A 18 17.73 -9.58 3.11
N HIS A 19 18.04 -10.52 4.01
CA HIS A 19 17.30 -10.72 5.26
C HIS A 19 17.08 -9.42 6.05
N PHE A 20 18.13 -8.62 6.24
CA PHE A 20 18.01 -7.37 7.01
C PHE A 20 17.06 -6.33 6.39
N LEU A 21 16.90 -6.32 5.06
CA LEU A 21 15.95 -5.44 4.37
C LEU A 21 14.53 -5.94 4.53
N PHE A 22 14.33 -7.26 4.52
CA PHE A 22 13.03 -7.85 4.80
C PHE A 22 12.59 -7.55 6.24
N GLU A 23 13.46 -7.79 7.23
CA GLU A 23 13.19 -7.47 8.64
C GLU A 23 12.89 -5.98 8.84
N TYR A 24 13.56 -5.08 8.09
CA TYR A 24 13.30 -3.64 8.18
C TYR A 24 11.87 -3.25 7.75
N ILE A 25 11.34 -3.84 6.68
CA ILE A 25 10.00 -3.48 6.15
C ILE A 25 8.87 -4.30 6.79
N ASP A 26 9.14 -5.52 7.20
CA ASP A 26 8.13 -6.46 7.70
C ASP A 26 8.02 -6.44 9.23
N GLY A 27 9.10 -6.08 9.93
CA GLY A 27 9.20 -6.12 11.38
C GLY A 27 8.39 -5.05 12.11
N GLY A 28 7.98 -5.38 13.33
CA GLY A 28 7.30 -4.50 14.27
C GLY A 28 8.14 -4.17 15.51
N SER A 29 7.52 -3.46 16.46
CA SER A 29 8.19 -3.11 17.71
C SER A 29 8.26 -4.28 18.68
N TYR A 30 9.45 -4.58 19.21
CA TYR A 30 9.71 -5.58 20.26
C TYR A 30 9.05 -6.94 19.95
N ASP A 31 8.14 -7.42 20.80
CA ASP A 31 7.44 -8.70 20.64
C ASP A 31 6.35 -8.68 19.55
N GLU A 32 6.26 -7.59 18.78
CA GLU A 32 5.38 -7.41 17.62
C GLU A 32 3.89 -7.63 17.92
N VAL A 33 3.50 -7.48 19.20
CA VAL A 33 2.12 -7.73 19.66
C VAL A 33 1.14 -6.84 18.90
N THR A 34 1.45 -5.56 18.74
CA THR A 34 0.61 -4.62 18.00
C THR A 34 0.54 -4.95 16.51
N LEU A 35 1.67 -5.36 15.90
CA LEU A 35 1.71 -5.74 14.49
C LEU A 35 0.75 -6.90 14.22
N ARG A 36 0.78 -7.93 15.07
CA ARG A 36 -0.12 -9.08 14.99
C ARG A 36 -1.59 -8.68 15.25
N ARG A 37 -1.85 -7.89 16.30
CA ARG A 37 -3.20 -7.42 16.64
C ARG A 37 -3.86 -6.60 15.52
N ASN A 38 -3.10 -5.77 14.80
CA ASN A 38 -3.62 -5.01 13.66
C ASN A 38 -4.32 -5.89 12.62
N VAL A 39 -3.88 -7.13 12.44
CA VAL A 39 -4.49 -8.10 11.50
C VAL A 39 -5.56 -8.94 12.18
N GLU A 40 -5.28 -9.43 13.40
CA GLU A 40 -6.22 -10.29 14.15
C GLU A 40 -7.53 -9.57 14.47
N ASP A 41 -7.45 -8.31 14.89
CA ASP A 41 -8.63 -7.51 15.29
C ASP A 41 -9.57 -7.29 14.10
N LEU A 42 -9.03 -7.02 12.89
CA LEU A 42 -9.83 -6.91 11.67
C LEU A 42 -10.41 -8.25 11.23
N SER A 43 -9.64 -9.33 11.37
CA SER A 43 -10.07 -10.68 11.00
C SER A 43 -11.21 -11.20 11.87
N GLY A 44 -11.34 -10.68 13.10
CA GLY A 44 -12.45 -10.99 14.00
C GLY A 44 -13.78 -10.34 13.61
N ILE A 45 -13.80 -9.40 12.66
CA ILE A 45 -15.02 -8.69 12.25
C ILE A 45 -15.83 -9.55 11.27
N ALA A 46 -16.97 -10.06 11.72
CA ALA A 46 -17.91 -10.78 10.86
C ALA A 46 -18.78 -9.83 10.01
N LEU A 47 -18.96 -10.16 8.73
CA LEU A 47 -19.87 -9.42 7.85
C LEU A 47 -21.30 -9.92 8.01
N ARG A 48 -22.25 -9.00 8.22
CA ARG A 48 -23.69 -9.29 8.12
C ARG A 48 -24.13 -9.20 6.67
N GLN A 49 -24.01 -10.31 5.93
CA GLN A 49 -24.39 -10.36 4.52
C GLN A 49 -25.86 -9.97 4.30
N ARG A 50 -26.10 -9.09 3.33
CA ARG A 50 -27.45 -8.75 2.85
C ARG A 50 -27.65 -9.40 1.48
N VAL A 51 -28.52 -10.40 1.42
CA VAL A 51 -28.80 -11.16 0.20
C VAL A 51 -29.91 -10.52 -0.65
N LEU A 52 -30.07 -10.99 -1.89
CA LEU A 52 -31.09 -10.52 -2.86
C LEU A 52 -31.01 -9.02 -3.14
N ARG A 53 -29.80 -8.49 -3.31
CA ARG A 53 -29.53 -7.10 -3.71
C ARG A 53 -28.94 -7.07 -5.11
N ASN A 54 -29.38 -6.11 -5.93
CA ASN A 54 -28.74 -5.84 -7.21
C ASN A 54 -27.37 -5.18 -6.96
N VAL A 55 -26.31 -5.85 -7.40
CA VAL A 55 -24.91 -5.39 -7.26
C VAL A 55 -24.22 -5.29 -8.62
N ALA A 56 -24.99 -5.16 -9.71
CA ALA A 56 -24.43 -5.09 -11.07
C ALA A 56 -23.60 -3.81 -11.31
N GLY A 57 -23.87 -2.73 -10.56
CA GLY A 57 -23.16 -1.45 -10.67
C GLY A 57 -22.59 -1.00 -9.32
N ILE A 58 -21.51 -1.64 -8.88
CA ILE A 58 -20.78 -1.20 -7.68
C ILE A 58 -19.86 -0.04 -8.10
N ASP A 59 -20.06 1.11 -7.49
CA ASP A 59 -19.12 2.22 -7.54
C ASP A 59 -18.23 2.18 -6.29
N LEU A 60 -16.92 2.14 -6.50
CA LEU A 60 -15.92 2.16 -5.43
C LEU A 60 -15.27 3.54 -5.29
N SER A 61 -15.69 4.52 -6.10
CA SER A 61 -15.13 5.86 -6.03
C SER A 61 -15.40 6.53 -4.67
N ALA A 62 -14.50 7.42 -4.28
CA ALA A 62 -14.61 8.16 -3.03
C ALA A 62 -14.00 9.54 -3.13
N SER A 63 -14.65 10.51 -2.49
CA SER A 63 -14.14 11.87 -2.34
C SER A 63 -13.27 11.97 -1.09
N LEU A 64 -11.98 12.30 -1.26
CA LEU A 64 -11.05 12.56 -0.17
C LEU A 64 -10.45 13.95 -0.34
N PHE A 65 -10.60 14.79 0.67
CA PHE A 65 -10.11 16.18 0.69
C PHE A 65 -10.54 17.02 -0.53
N GLY A 66 -11.80 16.86 -0.96
CA GLY A 66 -12.38 17.61 -2.09
C GLY A 66 -11.97 17.11 -3.47
N ARG A 67 -11.42 15.89 -3.56
CA ARG A 67 -11.02 15.26 -4.82
C ARG A 67 -11.58 13.85 -4.92
N GLU A 68 -12.10 13.51 -6.10
CA GLU A 68 -12.56 12.16 -6.43
C GLU A 68 -11.40 11.22 -6.74
N TRP A 69 -11.46 10.02 -6.15
CA TRP A 69 -10.54 8.91 -6.35
C TRP A 69 -11.29 7.65 -6.75
N SER A 70 -10.62 6.73 -7.43
CA SER A 70 -11.24 5.50 -7.94
C SER A 70 -11.53 4.46 -6.85
N LEU A 71 -10.86 4.55 -5.71
CA LEU A 71 -10.99 3.65 -4.56
C LEU A 71 -10.77 4.42 -3.24
N PRO A 72 -11.38 3.99 -2.12
CA PRO A 72 -11.20 4.61 -0.80
C PRO A 72 -9.95 4.07 -0.09
N VAL A 73 -8.83 3.97 -0.81
CA VAL A 73 -7.55 3.49 -0.26
C VAL A 73 -6.44 4.42 -0.72
N ALA A 74 -5.33 4.48 0.03
CA ALA A 74 -4.15 5.27 -0.30
C ALA A 74 -2.89 4.45 -0.04
N LEU A 75 -1.82 4.74 -0.77
CA LEU A 75 -0.50 4.21 -0.44
C LEU A 75 0.12 5.03 0.69
N ALA A 76 0.25 4.40 1.86
CA ALA A 76 0.87 4.98 3.05
C ALA A 76 2.36 5.31 2.82
N PRO A 77 2.92 6.29 3.57
CA PRO A 77 4.33 6.65 3.44
C PRO A 77 5.22 5.55 4.01
N ILE A 78 6.05 4.95 3.16
CA ILE A 78 7.08 3.98 3.55
C ILE A 78 8.45 4.61 3.33
N GLY A 79 9.29 4.60 4.37
CA GLY A 79 10.67 5.07 4.27
C GLY A 79 11.53 4.12 3.44
N LEU A 80 12.50 4.69 2.72
CA LEU A 80 13.57 3.96 2.04
C LEU A 80 13.06 2.86 1.08
N ALA A 81 11.94 3.08 0.39
CA ALA A 81 11.38 2.09 -0.53
C ALA A 81 12.36 1.73 -1.67
N GLY A 82 13.25 2.65 -2.03
CA GLY A 82 14.39 2.41 -2.92
C GLY A 82 15.33 1.28 -2.51
N MET A 83 15.37 0.92 -1.21
CA MET A 83 16.16 -0.22 -0.71
C MET A 83 15.48 -1.57 -1.01
N ASN A 84 14.14 -1.59 -1.14
CA ASN A 84 13.37 -2.82 -1.38
C ASN A 84 13.16 -3.09 -2.88
N ALA A 85 13.16 -2.03 -3.68
CA ALA A 85 13.13 -2.10 -5.13
C ALA A 85 13.80 -0.86 -5.70
N ARG A 86 14.57 -1.00 -6.78
CA ARG A 86 15.26 0.11 -7.44
C ARG A 86 14.28 1.26 -7.75
N ARG A 87 14.45 2.42 -7.11
CA ARG A 87 13.56 3.59 -7.23
C ARG A 87 12.11 3.28 -6.82
N GLY A 88 11.93 2.60 -5.69
CA GLY A 88 10.64 2.09 -5.20
C GLY A 88 9.55 3.16 -5.08
N GLU A 89 9.90 4.37 -4.63
CA GLU A 89 8.96 5.49 -4.48
C GLU A 89 8.42 5.96 -5.83
N CYS A 90 9.30 6.06 -6.84
CA CYS A 90 8.88 6.38 -8.21
C CYS A 90 7.99 5.29 -8.82
N GLN A 91 8.20 4.02 -8.46
CA GLN A 91 7.33 2.92 -8.90
C GLN A 91 5.96 3.00 -8.21
N ALA A 92 5.95 3.28 -6.91
CA ALA A 92 4.74 3.38 -6.10
C ALA A 92 3.83 4.52 -6.57
N VAL A 93 4.36 5.73 -6.78
CA VAL A 93 3.55 6.87 -7.25
C VAL A 93 2.92 6.61 -8.62
N ARG A 94 3.65 5.97 -9.54
CA ARG A 94 3.13 5.57 -10.86
C ARG A 94 2.04 4.51 -10.77
N ALA A 95 2.14 3.61 -9.79
CA ALA A 95 1.13 2.60 -9.55
C ALA A 95 -0.13 3.24 -8.96
N ALA A 96 0.01 4.13 -7.98
CA ALA A 96 -1.08 4.88 -7.38
C ALA A 96 -1.82 5.73 -8.44
N ASP A 97 -1.09 6.48 -9.27
CA ASP A 97 -1.67 7.28 -10.35
C ASP A 97 -2.40 6.46 -11.40
N ARG A 98 -2.01 5.20 -11.60
CA ARG A 98 -2.66 4.28 -12.55
C ARG A 98 -3.91 3.67 -11.93
N ALA A 99 -3.86 3.35 -10.64
CA ALA A 99 -5.01 2.84 -9.89
C ALA A 99 -6.01 3.94 -9.52
N GLY A 100 -5.64 5.22 -9.68
CA GLY A 100 -6.51 6.35 -9.32
C GLY A 100 -6.66 6.50 -7.81
N VAL A 101 -5.57 6.31 -7.05
CA VAL A 101 -5.54 6.41 -5.59
C VAL A 101 -4.46 7.39 -5.11
N PRO A 102 -4.59 7.99 -3.92
CA PRO A 102 -3.55 8.83 -3.35
C PRO A 102 -2.25 8.06 -3.06
N PHE A 103 -1.14 8.77 -3.14
CA PHE A 103 0.19 8.34 -2.69
C PHE A 103 0.71 9.36 -1.68
N THR A 104 1.29 8.87 -0.58
CA THR A 104 1.98 9.70 0.42
C THR A 104 3.47 9.39 0.39
N LEU A 105 4.30 10.41 0.20
CA LEU A 105 5.74 10.29 0.22
C LEU A 105 6.27 10.38 1.65
N SER A 106 7.17 9.48 2.03
CA SER A 106 7.90 9.59 3.29
C SER A 106 8.96 10.70 3.21
N THR A 107 9.15 11.45 4.29
CA THR A 107 10.30 12.36 4.44
C THR A 107 11.64 11.63 4.38
N VAL A 108 11.64 10.32 4.68
CA VAL A 108 12.79 9.42 4.60
C VAL A 108 12.76 8.62 3.28
N SER A 109 12.51 9.30 2.17
CA SER A 109 12.53 8.69 0.83
C SER A 109 13.96 8.43 0.35
N ALA A 110 14.20 7.30 -0.32
CA ALA A 110 15.46 7.02 -1.00
C ALA A 110 15.59 7.78 -2.34
N CYS A 111 14.46 8.17 -2.95
CA CYS A 111 14.41 9.05 -4.12
C CYS A 111 14.26 10.51 -3.69
N PRO A 112 14.97 11.48 -4.30
CA PRO A 112 14.69 12.90 -4.11
C PRO A 112 13.23 13.25 -4.45
N ILE A 113 12.62 14.18 -3.71
CA ILE A 113 11.23 14.60 -3.96
C ILE A 113 10.99 15.06 -5.40
N ALA A 114 11.97 15.78 -5.99
CA ALA A 114 11.90 16.23 -7.38
C ALA A 114 11.83 15.05 -8.38
N GLU A 115 12.50 13.95 -8.05
CA GLU A 115 12.51 12.75 -8.87
C GLU A 115 11.17 12.01 -8.81
N VAL A 116 10.56 11.94 -7.61
CA VAL A 116 9.22 11.38 -7.41
C VAL A 116 8.17 12.24 -8.10
N ALA A 117 8.28 13.57 -7.99
CA ALA A 117 7.39 14.51 -8.66
C ALA A 117 7.45 14.40 -10.19
N ALA A 118 8.64 14.21 -10.77
CA ALA A 118 8.77 13.94 -12.20
C ALA A 118 8.15 12.61 -12.65
N ALA A 119 7.96 11.65 -11.73
CA ALA A 119 7.31 10.38 -12.01
C ALA A 119 5.78 10.40 -11.79
N ALA A 120 5.26 11.39 -11.08
CA ALA A 120 3.86 11.54 -10.73
C ALA A 120 3.07 12.26 -11.83
N ARG A 121 1.79 11.91 -11.97
CA ARG A 121 0.79 12.64 -12.78
C ARG A 121 -0.12 13.52 -11.92
N ASN A 122 -0.21 13.20 -10.63
CA ASN A 122 -1.06 13.91 -9.68
C ASN A 122 -0.21 14.45 -8.52
N PRO A 123 -0.65 15.54 -7.86
CA PRO A 123 -0.10 15.92 -6.56
C PRO A 123 -0.19 14.75 -5.59
N PHE A 124 0.93 14.45 -4.92
CA PHE A 124 1.02 13.46 -3.85
C PHE A 124 1.15 14.16 -2.49
N TRP A 125 0.85 13.44 -1.42
CA TRP A 125 0.93 13.92 -0.04
C TRP A 125 2.34 13.79 0.54
#